data_AF-A0AAD5UVD9-F1
#
_entry.id   AF-A0AAD5UVD9-F1
#
_cell.length_a   1.000
_cell.length_b   1.000
_cell.length_c   1.000
_cell.angle_alpha   90.00
_cell.angle_beta   90.00
_cell.angle_gamma   90.00
#
_symmetry.space_group_name_H-M   'P 1'
#
loop_
_entity.id
_entity.type
_entity.pdbx_description
1 polymer ?
#
loop_
_entity_poly.entity_id
_entity_poly.type
_entity_poly.pdbx_seq_one_letter_code
_entity_poly.pdbx_strand_id
1 'polypeptide(L)'
;MYEVLAHDRPAAFNQDLAGSLYNLSCQYSDLDRHEDALKPAERSLALYRELVKTRPLGFKKDVIDGLKRLSQCLTALGRKDEAKEARRERRELRAGVSSV
;
A
#
# COMPACT_ATOMS: atom_id res chain seq x y z
N MET A 1 3.94 -21.54 17.89
CA MET A 1 4.83 -20.63 18.65
C MET A 1 5.32 -19.44 17.81
N TYR A 2 4.46 -18.89 16.92
CA TYR A 2 4.68 -17.60 16.23
C TYR A 2 3.67 -16.53 16.70
N GLU A 3 2.56 -16.94 17.32
CA GLU A 3 1.50 -16.04 17.79
C GLU A 3 1.92 -15.19 18.99
N VAL A 4 2.86 -15.65 19.81
CA VAL A 4 3.30 -14.92 21.02
C VAL A 4 4.22 -13.75 20.70
N LEU A 5 5.03 -13.83 19.63
CA LEU A 5 5.88 -12.71 19.19
C LEU A 5 5.08 -11.61 18.45
N ALA A 6 3.98 -11.97 17.79
CA ALA A 6 3.08 -11.01 17.16
C ALA A 6 2.41 -10.09 18.18
N HIS A 7 2.22 -10.56 19.42
CA HIS A 7 1.65 -9.78 20.52
C HIS A 7 2.61 -8.69 21.03
N ASP A 8 3.92 -8.88 20.86
CA ASP A 8 4.94 -8.02 21.47
C ASP A 8 5.42 -6.91 20.52
N ARG A 9 5.24 -7.05 19.20
CA ARG A 9 5.59 -6.03 18.19
C ARG A 9 4.61 -5.98 17.01
N PRO A 10 3.36 -5.54 17.23
CA PRO A 10 2.35 -5.45 16.17
C PRO A 10 2.80 -4.59 14.97
N ALA A 11 3.61 -3.56 15.21
CA ALA A 11 4.14 -2.71 14.13
C ALA A 11 5.13 -3.42 13.20
N ALA A 12 5.99 -4.30 13.72
CA ALA A 12 6.96 -5.03 12.89
C ALA A 12 6.25 -6.11 12.04
N PHE A 13 5.31 -6.84 12.65
CA PHE A 13 4.49 -7.80 11.93
C PHE A 13 3.66 -7.14 10.82
N ASN A 14 3.05 -5.98 11.11
CA ASN A 14 2.28 -5.23 10.12
C ASN A 14 3.15 -4.70 8.98
N GLN A 15 4.40 -4.31 9.25
CA GLN A 15 5.36 -3.90 8.22
C GLN A 15 5.68 -5.06 7.27
N ASP A 16 6.04 -6.21 7.81
CA ASP A 16 6.42 -7.37 6.99
C ASP A 16 5.22 -7.90 6.20
N LEU A 17 4.03 -7.87 6.80
CA LEU A 17 2.78 -8.20 6.12
C LEU A 17 2.47 -7.21 4.98
N ALA A 18 2.65 -5.90 5.20
CA ALA A 18 2.41 -4.88 4.19
C ALA A 18 3.33 -5.06 2.97
N GLY A 19 4.62 -5.31 3.22
CA GLY A 19 5.60 -5.58 2.17
C GLY A 19 5.31 -6.87 1.40
N SER A 20 4.89 -7.93 2.10
CA SER A 20 4.51 -9.20 1.47
C SER A 20 3.30 -9.03 0.55
N LEU A 21 2.28 -8.29 0.99
CA LEU A 21 1.10 -7.97 0.17
C LEU A 21 1.44 -7.09 -1.03
N TYR A 22 2.36 -6.13 -0.87
CA TYR A 22 2.84 -5.32 -1.98
C TYR A 22 3.48 -6.20 -3.07
N ASN A 23 4.38 -7.10 -2.66
CA ASN A 23 5.04 -8.02 -3.60
C ASN A 23 4.06 -8.97 -4.27
N LEU A 24 3.07 -9.47 -3.54
CA LEU A 24 2.01 -10.31 -4.11
C LEU A 24 1.19 -9.54 -5.17
N SER A 25 0.88 -8.26 -4.92
CA SER A 25 0.24 -7.40 -5.92
C SER A 25 1.10 -7.22 -7.17
N CYS A 26 2.42 -7.03 -7.02
CA CYS A 26 3.35 -6.98 -8.14
C CYS A 26 3.28 -8.26 -8.97
N GLN A 27 3.41 -9.42 -8.32
CA GLN A 27 3.38 -10.73 -8.99
C GLN A 27 2.08 -10.97 -9.75
N TYR A 28 0.92 -10.65 -9.16
CA TYR A 28 -0.35 -10.76 -9.89
C TYR A 28 -0.42 -9.80 -11.07
N SER A 29 0.10 -8.57 -10.93
CA SER A 29 0.13 -7.61 -12.01
C SER A 29 1.07 -8.03 -13.15
N ASP A 30 2.19 -8.69 -12.84
CA ASP A 30 3.14 -9.21 -13.84
C ASP A 30 2.57 -10.41 -14.60
N LEU A 31 1.53 -11.05 -14.05
CA LEU A 31 0.74 -12.10 -14.69
C LEU A 31 -0.53 -11.57 -15.37
N ASP A 32 -0.66 -10.25 -15.55
CA ASP A 32 -1.85 -9.55 -16.07
C ASP A 32 -3.14 -9.81 -15.27
N ARG A 33 -3.04 -10.37 -14.06
CA ARG A 33 -4.16 -10.64 -13.15
C ARG A 33 -4.47 -9.41 -12.28
N HIS A 34 -4.85 -8.31 -12.93
CA HIS A 34 -5.01 -7.02 -12.26
C HIS A 34 -6.14 -6.99 -11.20
N GLU A 35 -7.18 -7.79 -11.38
CA GLU A 35 -8.26 -7.99 -10.39
C GLU A 35 -7.73 -8.63 -9.11
N ASP A 36 -6.87 -9.64 -9.23
CA ASP A 36 -6.24 -10.31 -8.10
C ASP A 36 -5.13 -9.46 -7.47
N ALA A 37 -4.50 -8.57 -8.26
CA ALA A 37 -3.50 -7.62 -7.78
C ALA A 37 -4.10 -6.49 -6.94
N LEU A 38 -5.37 -6.17 -7.13
CA LEU A 38 -6.04 -5.03 -6.49
C LEU A 38 -6.18 -5.22 -4.97
N LYS A 39 -6.79 -6.33 -4.54
CA LYS A 39 -7.01 -6.64 -3.12
C LYS A 39 -5.72 -6.58 -2.27
N PRO A 40 -4.60 -7.21 -2.67
CA PRO A 40 -3.35 -7.11 -1.91
C PRO A 40 -2.73 -5.70 -1.96
N ALA A 41 -2.90 -4.94 -3.06
CA ALA A 41 -2.47 -3.54 -3.10
C ALA A 41 -3.23 -2.67 -2.08
N GLU A 42 -4.55 -2.78 -2.03
CA GLU A 42 -5.40 -2.04 -1.10
C GLU A 42 -5.05 -2.38 0.35
N ARG A 43 -4.91 -3.67 0.66
CA ARG A 43 -4.56 -4.14 2.01
C ARG A 43 -3.15 -3.72 2.43
N SER A 44 -2.18 -3.77 1.52
CA SER A 44 -0.82 -3.26 1.75
C SER A 44 -0.84 -1.77 2.08
N LEU A 45 -1.53 -0.97 1.26
CA LEU A 45 -1.65 0.48 1.46
C LEU A 45 -2.33 0.83 2.79
N ALA A 46 -3.38 0.12 3.17
CA ALA A 46 -4.06 0.31 4.45
C ALA A 46 -3.10 0.09 5.63
N LEU A 47 -2.29 -0.98 5.59
CA LEU A 47 -1.29 -1.25 6.63
C LEU A 47 -0.21 -0.17 6.68
N TYR A 48 0.30 0.28 5.53
CA TYR A 48 1.29 1.36 5.49
C TYR A 48 0.71 2.69 6.02
N ARG A 49 -0.57 2.98 5.80
CA ARG A 49 -1.24 4.15 6.41
C ARG A 49 -1.31 4.04 7.94
N GLU A 50 -1.65 2.88 8.49
CA GLU A 50 -1.62 2.68 9.95
C GLU A 50 -0.20 2.84 10.51
N LEU A 51 0.80 2.31 9.81
CA LEU A 51 2.21 2.44 10.21
C LEU A 51 2.70 3.89 10.16
N VAL A 52 2.28 4.69 9.18
CA VAL A 52 2.65 6.11 9.06
C VAL A 52 2.14 6.93 10.25
N LYS A 53 0.99 6.58 10.85
CA LYS A 53 0.50 7.24 12.08
C LYS A 53 1.46 7.06 13.26
N THR A 54 2.13 5.91 13.33
CA THR A 54 3.08 5.59 14.41
C THR A 54 4.51 6.04 14.11
N ARG A 55 4.93 5.98 12.83
CA ARG A 55 6.28 6.37 12.36
C ARG A 55 6.18 7.10 11.02
N PRO A 56 5.83 8.40 11.04
CA PRO A 56 5.50 9.15 9.82
C PRO A 56 6.62 9.19 8.78
N LEU A 57 7.85 9.42 9.24
CA LEU A 57 9.02 9.53 8.35
C LEU A 57 9.50 8.17 7.83
N GLY A 58 9.21 7.07 8.56
CA GLY A 58 9.67 5.73 8.20
C GLY A 58 8.92 5.11 7.03
N PHE A 59 7.61 5.38 6.92
CA PHE A 59 6.72 4.68 5.99
C PHE A 59 6.08 5.56 4.91
N LYS A 60 6.42 6.86 4.88
CA LYS A 60 5.89 7.78 3.87
C LYS A 60 6.19 7.31 2.45
N LYS A 61 7.38 6.75 2.20
CA LYS A 61 7.77 6.22 0.89
C LYS A 61 6.92 5.01 0.51
N ASP A 62 6.68 4.11 1.45
CA ASP A 62 5.88 2.91 1.21
C ASP A 62 4.42 3.24 0.88
N VAL A 63 3.84 4.26 1.52
CA VAL A 63 2.50 4.77 1.16
C VAL A 63 2.49 5.32 -0.27
N ILE A 64 3.52 6.07 -0.69
CA ILE A 64 3.65 6.59 -2.06
C ILE A 64 3.73 5.45 -3.08
N ASP A 65 4.50 4.40 -2.77
CA ASP A 65 4.68 3.24 -3.64
C ASP A 65 3.42 2.36 -3.70
N GLY A 66 2.72 2.19 -2.58
CA GLY A 66 1.40 1.55 -2.51
C GLY A 66 0.34 2.27 -3.35
N LEU A 67 0.25 3.61 -3.24
CA LEU A 67 -0.64 4.42 -4.08
C LEU A 67 -0.31 4.33 -5.57
N LYS A 68 0.98 4.28 -5.91
CA LYS A 68 1.41 4.05 -7.30
C LYS A 68 0.90 2.71 -7.81
N ARG A 69 1.10 1.62 -7.04
CA ARG A 69 0.64 0.28 -7.39
C ARG A 69 -0.88 0.23 -7.55
N LEU A 70 -1.62 0.76 -6.59
CA LEU A 70 -3.08 0.84 -6.64
C LEU A 70 -3.56 1.57 -7.90
N SER A 71 -2.95 2.71 -8.25
CA SER A 71 -3.32 3.46 -9.46
C SER A 71 -3.05 2.69 -10.76
N GLN A 72 -2.02 1.83 -10.79
CA GLN A 72 -1.69 0.98 -11.94
C GLN A 72 -2.75 -0.13 -12.09
N CYS A 73 -3.07 -0.84 -11.01
CA CYS A 73 -4.12 -1.86 -11.00
C CYS A 73 -5.47 -1.28 -11.43
N LEU A 74 -5.88 -0.14 -10.85
CA LEU A 74 -7.12 0.53 -11.21
C LEU A 74 -7.16 1.01 -12.66
N THR A 75 -6.03 1.47 -13.20
CA THR A 75 -5.94 1.86 -14.63
C THR A 75 -6.13 0.66 -15.53
N ALA A 76 -5.48 -0.48 -15.21
CA ALA A 76 -5.59 -1.70 -15.99
C ALA A 76 -7.00 -2.29 -15.95
N LEU A 77 -7.72 -2.11 -14.85
CA LEU A 77 -9.13 -2.49 -14.69
C LEU A 77 -10.12 -1.48 -15.29
N GLY A 78 -9.64 -0.42 -15.96
CA GLY A 78 -10.51 0.62 -16.54
C GLY A 78 -11.18 1.56 -15.52
N ARG A 79 -10.88 1.43 -14.22
CA ARG A 79 -11.37 2.27 -13.11
C ARG A 79 -10.61 3.60 -13.05
N LYS A 80 -10.75 4.40 -14.11
CA LYS A 80 -9.93 5.59 -14.37
C LYS A 80 -10.07 6.69 -13.31
N ASP A 81 -11.24 6.89 -12.75
CA ASP A 81 -11.46 7.97 -11.78
C ASP A 81 -10.82 7.65 -10.42
N GLU A 82 -10.94 6.42 -9.96
CA GLU A 82 -10.25 5.96 -8.74
C GLU A 82 -8.73 5.96 -8.92
N ALA A 83 -8.24 5.62 -10.11
CA ALA A 83 -6.82 5.73 -10.44
C ALA A 83 -6.32 7.18 -10.40
N LYS A 84 -7.14 8.16 -10.80
CA LYS A 84 -6.80 9.59 -10.69
C LYS A 84 -6.74 10.04 -9.24
N GLU A 85 -7.69 9.62 -8.40
CA GLU A 85 -7.68 9.93 -6.97
C GLU A 85 -6.43 9.38 -6.29
N ALA A 86 -6.07 8.11 -6.52
CA ALA A 86 -4.85 7.53 -5.98
C ALA A 86 -3.59 8.31 -6.43
N ARG A 87 -3.55 8.79 -7.68
CA ARG A 87 -2.44 9.62 -8.18
C ARG A 87 -2.43 11.02 -7.58
N ARG A 88 -3.61 11.61 -7.32
CA ARG A 88 -3.76 12.90 -6.68
C ARG A 88 -3.22 12.84 -5.25
N GLU A 89 -3.69 11.89 -4.45
CA GLU A 89 -3.21 11.68 -3.09
C GLU A 89 -1.69 11.47 -3.04
N ARG A 90 -1.14 10.64 -3.94
CA ARG A 90 0.32 10.42 -4.03
C ARG A 90 1.09 11.72 -4.28
N ARG A 91 0.56 12.62 -5.11
CA ARG A 91 1.18 13.93 -5.39
C ARG A 91 1.13 14.83 -4.17
N GLU A 92 0.01 14.86 -3.45
CA GLU A 92 -0.17 15.65 -2.23
C GLU A 92 0.78 15.19 -1.12
N LEU A 93 0.93 13.87 -0.96
CA LEU A 93 1.87 13.28 -0.03
C LEU A 93 3.32 13.61 -0.37
N ARG A 94 3.69 13.57 -1.67
CA ARG A 94 5.02 13.97 -2.14
C ARG A 94 5.28 15.47 -1.95
N ALA A 95 4.27 16.31 -2.16
CA ALA A 95 4.36 17.75 -1.95
C ALA A 95 4.40 18.14 -0.46
N GLY A 96 4.15 17.19 0.45
CA GLY A 96 4.13 17.45 1.90
C GLY A 96 2.92 18.25 2.36
N VAL A 97 1.92 18.41 1.50
CA VAL A 97 0.66 19.14 1.78
C VAL A 97 -0.40 18.20 2.36
N SER A 98 -0.15 16.89 2.33
CA SER A 98 -0.98 15.89 3.00
C SER A 98 -0.58 15.79 4.47
N SER A 99 -1.39 16.41 5.34
CA SER A 99 -1.43 16.10 6.77
C SER A 99 -2.13 14.74 6.92
N VAL A 100 -1.33 13.68 7.03
CA VAL A 100 -1.83 12.38 7.52
C VAL A 100 -1.88 12.42 9.04
#